data_AF-A0A4V5P8K0-F1
#
_entry.id   AF-A0A4V5P8K0-F1
#
_cell.length_a   1.000
_cell.length_b   1.000
_cell.length_c   1.000
_cell.angle_alpha   90.00
_cell.angle_beta   90.00
_cell.angle_gamma   90.00
#
_symmetry.space_group_name_H-M   'P 1'
#
loop_
_entity.id
_entity.type
_entity.pdbx_description
1 polymer ?
#
loop_
_entity_poly.entity_id
_entity_poly.type
_entity_poly.pdbx_seq_one_letter_code
_entity_poly.pdbx_strand_id
1 'polypeptide(L)'
;MGFLQTPLKFAGQRSLEDAPPRRMLARYKDPSAKRPPLSALLLGAAGLLLLLLPLSSSSSSDACGPCEPAACPPLPPRGCQLGETRDACGCCPVCARGEGEPCGGSGAGRGHCAPGMECVKSRKRRKGKAGAAAGGPEVSGVCVCKSRYPVCGSNGITYPSGCQLRAASLKAESRGEKAITQVSKGTCEQ
;
A
#
# COMPACT_ATOMS: atom_id res chain seq x y z
N MET A 1 -2.28 60.25 -0.59
CA MET A 1 -1.44 59.76 -1.71
C MET A 1 -1.36 58.23 -1.61
N GLY A 2 -1.65 57.38 -2.57
CA GLY A 2 -2.23 57.45 -3.91
C GLY A 2 -2.50 55.99 -4.31
N PHE A 3 -3.74 55.69 -4.69
CA PHE A 3 -4.12 54.38 -5.23
C PHE A 3 -3.59 54.28 -6.66
N LEU A 4 -2.63 53.38 -6.92
CA LEU A 4 -2.32 52.96 -8.29
C LEU A 4 -3.10 51.70 -8.62
N GLN A 5 -4.24 51.89 -9.29
CA GLN A 5 -4.89 50.85 -10.08
C GLN A 5 -4.15 50.76 -11.41
N THR A 6 -3.56 49.61 -11.71
CA THR A 6 -3.09 49.25 -13.05
C THR A 6 -4.19 48.45 -13.77
N PRO A 7 -4.55 48.81 -15.02
CA PRO A 7 -5.58 48.11 -15.78
C PRO A 7 -5.05 46.90 -16.58
N LEU A 8 -5.93 45.91 -16.68
CA LEU A 8 -6.16 44.92 -17.74
C LEU A 8 -5.03 44.57 -18.74
N LYS A 9 -4.78 43.25 -18.85
CA LYS A 9 -4.66 42.60 -20.16
C LYS A 9 -5.03 41.12 -20.08
N PHE A 10 -6.28 40.81 -20.42
CA PHE A 10 -6.66 39.51 -20.93
C PHE A 10 -6.06 39.35 -22.33
N ALA A 11 -5.18 38.36 -22.50
CA ALA A 11 -4.63 38.01 -23.79
C ALA A 11 -4.82 36.52 -24.03
N GLY A 12 -5.49 36.19 -25.14
CA GLY A 12 -5.23 34.98 -25.89
C GLY A 12 -6.09 33.76 -25.56
N GLN A 13 -7.37 33.79 -25.93
CA GLN A 13 -8.03 32.58 -26.42
C GLN A 13 -7.30 32.17 -27.72
N ARG A 14 -6.65 31.01 -27.73
CA ARG A 14 -6.08 30.42 -28.95
C ARG A 14 -7.13 29.52 -29.59
N SER A 15 -7.48 29.91 -30.81
CA SER A 15 -8.33 29.20 -31.76
C SER A 15 -7.91 27.74 -31.95
N LEU A 16 -8.93 26.92 -32.07
CA LEU A 16 -8.91 25.56 -32.56
C LEU A 16 -8.97 25.62 -34.10
N GLU A 17 -7.82 25.65 -34.75
CA GLU A 17 -7.59 25.35 -36.17
C GLU A 17 -6.41 24.36 -36.17
N ASP A 18 -6.30 23.30 -36.95
CA ASP A 18 -6.83 22.97 -38.27
C ASP A 18 -6.59 21.45 -38.41
N ALA A 19 -7.65 20.65 -38.67
CA ALA A 19 -7.52 19.21 -38.84
C ALA A 19 -7.29 18.90 -40.34
N PRO A 20 -6.18 18.25 -40.73
CA PRO A 20 -5.91 18.00 -42.14
C PRO A 20 -6.89 16.98 -42.73
N PRO A 21 -7.25 17.09 -44.02
CA PRO A 21 -8.17 16.17 -44.65
C PRO A 21 -7.57 14.77 -44.73
N ARG A 22 -8.35 13.78 -44.29
CA ARG A 22 -8.06 12.36 -44.47
C ARG A 22 -7.94 12.04 -45.97
N ARG A 23 -6.71 11.88 -46.47
CA ARG A 23 -6.46 11.25 -47.77
C ARG A 23 -6.98 9.81 -47.71
N MET A 24 -8.07 9.53 -48.43
CA MET A 24 -8.47 8.18 -48.79
C MET A 24 -7.33 7.54 -49.60
N LEU A 25 -6.60 6.62 -49.00
CA LEU A 25 -5.76 5.70 -49.75
C LEU A 25 -6.69 4.73 -50.46
N ALA A 26 -6.75 4.85 -51.79
CA ALA A 26 -7.41 3.91 -52.66
C ALA A 26 -6.88 2.50 -52.39
N ARG A 27 -7.80 1.57 -52.12
CA ARG A 27 -7.53 0.13 -52.08
C ARG A 27 -7.12 -0.33 -53.49
N TYR A 28 -5.82 -0.30 -53.79
CA TYR A 28 -5.27 -1.00 -54.95
C TYR A 28 -5.44 -2.51 -54.69
N LYS A 29 -6.30 -3.14 -55.49
CA LYS A 29 -6.65 -4.56 -55.42
C LYS A 29 -5.79 -5.27 -56.46
N ASP A 30 -4.58 -5.67 -56.08
CA ASP A 30 -3.70 -6.50 -56.93
C ASP A 30 -4.38 -7.83 -57.27
N PRO A 31 -4.67 -8.14 -58.54
CA PRO A 31 -5.35 -9.37 -58.94
C PRO A 31 -4.42 -10.57 -59.16
N SER A 32 -3.16 -10.53 -58.70
CA SER A 32 -2.17 -11.60 -58.93
C SER A 32 -1.51 -12.09 -57.64
N ALA A 33 -2.32 -12.46 -56.64
CA ALA A 33 -1.83 -13.16 -55.45
C ALA A 33 -1.77 -14.68 -55.73
N LYS A 34 -0.60 -15.16 -56.18
CA LYS A 34 -0.31 -16.61 -56.17
C LYS A 34 -0.38 -17.11 -54.73
N ARG A 35 -1.08 -18.22 -54.50
CA ARG A 35 -1.21 -18.85 -53.18
C ARG A 35 0.20 -19.16 -52.64
N PRO A 36 0.60 -18.61 -51.49
CA PRO A 36 1.91 -18.92 -50.92
C PRO A 36 2.00 -20.42 -50.58
N PRO A 37 3.17 -21.06 -50.76
CA PRO A 37 3.37 -22.46 -50.41
C PRO A 37 3.13 -22.69 -48.91
N LEU A 38 2.61 -23.86 -48.54
CA LEU A 38 2.26 -24.21 -47.15
C LEU A 38 3.39 -23.95 -46.14
N SER A 39 4.65 -24.08 -46.57
CA SER A 39 5.84 -23.79 -45.75
C SER A 39 5.94 -22.30 -45.35
N ALA A 40 5.56 -21.37 -46.23
CA ALA A 40 5.55 -19.93 -45.93
C ALA A 40 4.39 -19.55 -44.98
N LEU A 41 3.27 -20.26 -45.03
CA LEU A 41 2.17 -20.10 -44.06
C LEU A 41 2.57 -20.55 -42.66
N LEU A 42 3.28 -21.68 -42.55
CA LEU A 42 3.72 -22.23 -41.26
C LEU A 42 4.77 -21.35 -40.58
N LEU A 43 5.73 -20.81 -41.34
CA LEU A 43 6.72 -19.84 -40.83
C LEU A 43 6.06 -18.52 -40.41
N GLY A 44 5.10 -18.02 -41.19
CA GLY A 44 4.33 -16.82 -40.85
C GLY A 44 3.46 -17.01 -39.60
N ALA A 45 2.83 -18.18 -39.45
CA ALA A 45 2.02 -18.51 -38.28
C ALA A 45 2.87 -18.67 -37.00
N ALA A 46 4.06 -19.29 -37.10
CA ALA A 46 4.98 -19.41 -35.97
C ALA A 46 5.56 -18.04 -35.54
N GLY A 47 5.92 -17.19 -36.51
CA GLY A 47 6.36 -15.81 -36.26
C GLY A 47 5.25 -14.93 -35.66
N LEU A 48 4.02 -15.04 -36.17
CA LEU A 48 2.85 -14.36 -35.62
C LEU A 48 2.53 -14.88 -34.20
N LEU A 49 2.64 -16.19 -33.96
CA LEU A 49 2.45 -16.77 -32.63
C LEU A 49 3.50 -16.25 -31.63
N LEU A 50 4.78 -16.15 -32.03
CA LEU A 50 5.86 -15.55 -31.26
C LEU A 50 5.67 -14.05 -30.98
N LEU A 51 5.11 -13.29 -31.93
CA LEU A 51 4.74 -11.88 -31.76
C LEU A 51 3.49 -11.66 -30.87
N LEU A 52 2.68 -12.70 -30.68
CA LEU A 52 1.48 -12.69 -29.84
C LEU A 52 1.73 -13.25 -28.42
N LEU A 53 2.93 -13.78 -28.11
CA LEU A 53 3.30 -14.02 -26.72
C LEU A 53 3.43 -12.66 -26.03
N PRO A 54 2.59 -12.33 -25.04
CA PRO A 54 2.81 -11.14 -24.25
C PRO A 54 4.14 -11.32 -23.53
N LEU A 55 5.15 -10.52 -23.88
CA LEU A 55 6.30 -10.31 -23.01
C LEU A 55 5.70 -9.75 -21.73
N SER A 56 5.50 -10.63 -20.75
CA SER A 56 4.76 -10.33 -19.53
C SER A 56 5.64 -9.45 -18.67
N SER A 57 5.72 -8.18 -19.04
CA SER A 57 6.15 -7.12 -18.14
C SER A 57 5.03 -7.01 -17.12
N SER A 58 5.20 -7.71 -16.01
CA SER A 58 4.48 -7.49 -14.77
C SER A 58 4.71 -6.04 -14.33
N SER A 59 4.02 -5.09 -14.95
CA SER A 59 3.93 -3.72 -14.46
C SER A 59 2.87 -3.75 -13.37
N SER A 60 3.26 -4.28 -12.22
CA SER A 60 2.46 -4.05 -11.03
C SER A 60 2.51 -2.55 -10.77
N SER A 61 1.33 -1.95 -10.67
CA SER A 61 1.18 -0.56 -10.21
C SER A 61 1.48 -0.52 -8.72
N ASP A 62 2.71 -0.88 -8.34
CA ASP A 62 3.16 -0.84 -6.96
C ASP A 62 3.99 0.42 -6.82
N ALA A 63 3.57 1.31 -5.92
CA ALA A 63 4.36 2.47 -5.51
C ALA A 63 5.67 2.09 -4.78
N CYS A 64 6.09 0.83 -4.85
CA CYS A 64 7.19 0.22 -4.13
C CYS A 64 8.23 -0.30 -5.13
N GLY A 65 9.49 0.07 -4.92
CA GLY A 65 10.62 -0.46 -5.67
C GLY A 65 11.12 -1.80 -5.12
N PRO A 66 12.27 -2.31 -5.62
CA PRO A 66 12.92 -3.47 -5.03
C PRO A 66 13.27 -3.22 -3.56
N CYS A 67 13.15 -4.26 -2.73
CA CYS A 67 13.52 -4.17 -1.32
C CYS A 67 15.05 -4.23 -1.16
N GLU A 68 15.62 -3.17 -0.59
CA GLU A 68 17.04 -3.05 -0.27
C GLU A 68 17.20 -2.96 1.27
N PRO A 69 17.35 -4.09 1.99
CA PRO A 69 17.35 -4.11 3.45
C PRO A 69 18.46 -3.26 4.09
N ALA A 70 19.59 -3.10 3.40
CA ALA A 70 20.72 -2.29 3.86
C ALA A 70 20.43 -0.78 3.89
N ALA A 71 19.44 -0.32 3.12
CA ALA A 71 19.02 1.09 3.08
C ALA A 71 17.97 1.44 4.14
N CYS A 72 17.54 0.47 4.96
CA CYS A 72 16.50 0.69 5.94
C CYS A 72 16.99 1.56 7.12
N PRO A 73 16.13 2.46 7.64
CA PRO A 73 16.47 3.25 8.81
C PRO A 73 16.67 2.34 10.03
N PRO A 74 17.62 2.67 10.92
CA PRO A 74 17.83 1.89 12.13
C PRO A 74 16.64 2.01 13.07
N LEU A 75 16.30 0.90 13.74
CA LEU A 75 15.32 0.87 14.81
C LEU A 75 15.83 1.62 16.05
N PRO A 76 14.93 2.10 16.94
CA PRO A 76 15.34 2.75 18.17
C PRO A 76 16.24 1.83 19.03
N PRO A 77 17.24 2.37 19.74
CA PRO A 77 18.23 1.57 20.48
C PRO A 77 17.61 0.77 21.64
N ARG A 78 16.40 1.13 22.08
CA ARG A 78 15.64 0.42 23.11
C ARG A 78 14.73 -0.68 22.52
N GLY A 79 14.79 -0.90 21.21
CA GLY A 79 13.87 -1.79 20.49
C GLY A 79 12.44 -1.26 20.46
N CYS A 80 11.54 -2.05 19.88
CA CYS A 80 10.12 -1.71 19.77
C CYS A 80 9.33 -2.40 20.88
N GLN A 81 8.77 -1.60 21.80
CA GLN A 81 8.04 -2.11 22.98
C GLN A 81 6.83 -2.99 22.66
N LEU A 82 6.24 -2.79 21.47
CA LEU A 82 5.06 -3.53 20.98
C LEU A 82 5.40 -4.46 19.81
N GLY A 83 6.70 -4.67 19.59
CA GLY A 83 7.24 -5.51 18.53
C GLY A 83 7.46 -4.76 17.24
N GLU A 84 8.03 -5.47 16.30
CA GLU A 84 8.38 -4.97 14.97
C GLU A 84 7.37 -5.47 13.94
N THR A 85 7.20 -4.67 12.90
CA THR A 85 6.42 -5.00 11.71
C THR A 85 7.15 -4.46 10.49
N ARG A 86 6.54 -4.57 9.31
CA ARG A 86 7.12 -4.06 8.07
C ARG A 86 6.47 -2.75 7.65
N ASP A 87 7.21 -1.96 6.91
CA ASP A 87 6.69 -0.77 6.23
C ASP A 87 5.58 -1.11 5.22
N ALA A 88 5.05 -0.09 4.53
CA ALA A 88 3.95 -0.25 3.59
C ALA A 88 4.32 -1.10 2.36
N CYS A 89 5.61 -1.21 2.06
CA CYS A 89 6.16 -2.02 0.96
C CYS A 89 6.58 -3.42 1.43
N GLY A 90 6.48 -3.72 2.73
CA GLY A 90 6.90 -4.98 3.30
C GLY A 90 8.42 -5.14 3.48
N CYS A 91 9.22 -4.09 3.27
CA CYS A 91 10.67 -4.19 3.23
C CYS A 91 11.30 -3.91 4.60
N CYS A 92 11.27 -2.65 5.03
CA CYS A 92 12.01 -2.21 6.20
C CYS A 92 11.30 -2.58 7.50
N PRO A 93 12.06 -2.94 8.54
CA PRO A 93 11.49 -3.10 9.87
C PRO A 93 11.08 -1.74 10.42
N VAL A 94 9.90 -1.68 11.05
CA VAL A 94 9.37 -0.50 11.71
C VAL A 94 8.73 -0.91 13.03
N CYS A 95 8.73 0.00 14.02
CA CYS A 95 8.02 -0.28 15.26
C CYS A 95 6.50 -0.35 15.01
N ALA A 96 5.91 -1.41 15.54
CA ALA A 96 4.50 -1.65 15.39
C ALA A 96 3.69 -0.87 16.44
N ARG A 97 2.42 -0.64 16.13
CA ARG A 97 1.51 0.19 16.93
C ARG A 97 0.48 -0.66 17.66
N GLY A 98 0.20 -0.25 18.90
CA GLY A 98 -0.58 -1.01 19.86
C GLY A 98 -2.08 -0.90 19.64
N GLU A 99 -2.83 -1.60 20.49
CA GLU A 99 -4.28 -1.56 20.46
C GLU A 99 -4.78 -0.13 20.72
N GLY A 100 -5.74 0.35 19.92
CA GLY A 100 -6.32 1.69 20.05
C GLY A 100 -5.49 2.82 19.43
N GLU A 101 -4.22 2.57 19.08
CA GLU A 101 -3.44 3.54 18.30
C GLU A 101 -4.11 3.79 16.95
N PRO A 102 -3.92 4.98 16.31
CA PRO A 102 -4.34 5.23 14.92
C PRO A 102 -3.79 4.14 13.97
N CYS A 103 -3.98 4.12 12.65
CA CYS A 103 -3.18 3.29 11.72
C CYS A 103 -3.53 3.59 10.27
N GLY A 104 -2.68 3.19 9.33
CA GLY A 104 -2.93 3.43 7.91
C GLY A 104 -2.88 4.92 7.53
N GLY A 105 -3.49 5.27 6.39
CA GLY A 105 -3.46 6.62 5.80
C GLY A 105 -2.53 6.73 4.58
N SER A 106 -2.38 7.96 4.05
CA SER A 106 -1.44 8.33 2.99
C SER A 106 -0.35 9.25 3.53
N GLY A 107 0.93 8.98 3.25
CA GLY A 107 2.08 9.77 3.72
C GLY A 107 2.84 9.17 4.91
N ALA A 108 3.66 10.02 5.56
CA ALA A 108 4.63 9.67 6.61
C ALA A 108 4.02 9.30 7.98
N GLY A 109 2.71 9.50 8.17
CA GLY A 109 1.97 9.09 9.38
C GLY A 109 1.38 7.67 9.32
N ARG A 110 1.80 6.85 8.34
CA ARG A 110 1.30 5.49 8.16
C ARG A 110 1.87 4.57 9.23
N GLY A 111 1.06 4.36 10.26
CA GLY A 111 1.40 3.41 11.30
C GLY A 111 0.86 2.01 10.99
N HIS A 112 1.69 1.00 11.23
CA HIS A 112 1.39 -0.41 11.05
C HIS A 112 1.11 -1.05 12.41
N CYS A 113 0.07 -1.87 12.51
CA CYS A 113 -0.32 -2.47 13.78
C CYS A 113 0.62 -3.62 14.18
N ALA A 114 0.68 -3.91 15.48
CA ALA A 114 1.43 -5.01 16.03
C ALA A 114 1.00 -6.38 15.47
N PRO A 115 1.90 -7.37 15.45
CA PRO A 115 1.57 -8.72 15.00
C PRO A 115 0.34 -9.28 15.71
N GLY A 116 -0.64 -9.77 14.94
CA GLY A 116 -1.92 -10.25 15.47
C GLY A 116 -3.00 -9.18 15.63
N MET A 117 -2.78 -7.98 15.09
CA MET A 117 -3.76 -6.91 15.02
C MET A 117 -4.24 -6.66 13.59
N GLU A 118 -5.34 -5.93 13.47
CA GLU A 118 -5.89 -5.41 12.22
C GLU A 118 -6.12 -3.90 12.30
N CYS A 119 -5.90 -3.20 11.18
CA CYS A 119 -6.19 -1.77 11.08
C CYS A 119 -7.62 -1.55 10.61
N VAL A 120 -8.53 -1.19 11.52
CA VAL A 120 -9.95 -1.00 11.21
C VAL A 120 -10.25 0.46 10.86
N LYS A 121 -10.81 0.70 9.67
CA LYS A 121 -11.20 2.04 9.21
C LYS A 121 -12.61 2.39 9.70
N SER A 122 -12.80 3.55 10.31
CA SER A 122 -14.13 4.04 10.68
C SER A 122 -14.87 4.56 9.44
N ARG A 123 -15.93 3.84 9.04
CA ARG A 123 -16.75 4.14 7.84
C ARG A 123 -17.51 5.48 7.93
N LYS A 124 -17.57 6.10 9.11
CA LYS A 124 -18.47 7.23 9.43
C LYS A 124 -18.04 8.59 8.84
N ARG A 125 -16.79 8.76 8.40
CA ARG A 125 -16.26 10.06 7.94
C ARG A 125 -16.44 10.34 6.44
N ARG A 126 -17.08 9.44 5.68
CA ARG A 126 -17.40 9.69 4.25
C ARG A 126 -18.59 10.63 4.04
N LYS A 127 -19.31 11.03 5.10
CA LYS A 127 -20.45 11.95 5.04
C LYS A 127 -20.11 13.35 5.58
N GLY A 128 -18.94 13.85 5.24
CA GLY A 128 -18.52 15.22 5.52
C GLY A 128 -17.61 15.73 4.41
N LYS A 129 -18.19 16.35 3.38
CA LYS A 129 -17.45 17.35 2.58
C LYS A 129 -17.22 18.54 3.51
N ALA A 130 -16.09 18.58 4.20
CA ALA A 130 -15.65 19.77 4.92
C ALA A 130 -14.11 19.83 4.91
N GLY A 131 -13.57 20.69 4.05
CA GLY A 131 -12.29 21.36 4.31
C GLY A 131 -11.01 20.69 3.83
N ALA A 132 -10.77 20.66 2.52
CA ALA A 132 -9.45 20.40 1.91
C ALA A 132 -8.45 21.57 2.11
N ALA A 133 -8.40 22.18 3.30
CA ALA A 133 -7.60 23.40 3.56
C ALA A 133 -6.68 23.31 4.79
N ALA A 134 -6.54 22.15 5.43
CA ALA A 134 -5.46 21.89 6.37
C ALA A 134 -4.76 20.60 5.94
N GLY A 135 -3.48 20.67 5.59
CA GLY A 135 -2.68 19.56 5.08
C GLY A 135 -2.48 18.42 6.09
N GLY A 136 -3.54 17.67 6.39
CA GLY A 136 -3.51 16.43 7.15
C GLY A 136 -4.03 15.27 6.29
N PRO A 137 -3.39 14.08 6.30
CA PRO A 137 -3.91 12.92 5.61
C PRO A 137 -5.15 12.39 6.34
N GLU A 138 -6.32 12.74 5.81
CA GLU A 138 -7.60 12.46 6.45
C GLU A 138 -8.02 11.00 6.24
N VAL A 139 -8.24 10.29 7.36
CA VAL A 139 -8.67 8.88 7.54
C VAL A 139 -7.52 7.86 7.73
N SER A 140 -6.95 7.89 8.94
CA SER A 140 -6.34 6.75 9.63
C SER A 140 -7.41 5.90 10.34
N GLY A 141 -7.24 4.58 10.34
CA GLY A 141 -8.01 3.64 11.16
C GLY A 141 -7.49 3.54 12.59
N VAL A 142 -7.89 2.51 13.32
CA VAL A 142 -7.31 2.15 14.63
C VAL A 142 -6.86 0.69 14.65
N CYS A 143 -5.80 0.40 15.38
CA CYS A 143 -5.31 -0.95 15.56
C CYS A 143 -6.19 -1.71 16.55
N VAL A 144 -6.68 -2.87 16.15
CA VAL A 144 -7.54 -3.71 16.99
C VAL A 144 -7.00 -5.13 17.05
N CYS A 145 -7.05 -5.73 18.23
CA CYS A 145 -6.59 -7.10 18.42
C CYS A 145 -7.51 -8.10 17.71
N LYS A 146 -6.91 -9.09 17.02
CA LYS A 146 -7.66 -10.21 16.43
C LYS A 146 -8.15 -11.20 17.49
N SER A 147 -7.41 -11.38 18.59
CA SER A 147 -7.78 -12.27 19.69
C SER A 147 -8.33 -11.46 20.86
N ARG A 148 -9.64 -11.21 20.87
CA ARG A 148 -10.33 -10.39 21.89
C ARG A 148 -10.77 -11.17 23.13
N TYR A 149 -10.48 -12.47 23.19
CA TYR A 149 -10.82 -13.31 24.32
C TYR A 149 -9.67 -13.37 25.32
N PRO A 150 -9.96 -13.55 26.63
CA PRO A 150 -8.93 -13.72 27.64
C PRO A 150 -8.01 -14.92 27.36
N VAL A 151 -6.76 -14.81 27.81
CA VAL A 151 -5.74 -15.86 27.67
C VAL A 151 -4.91 -15.99 28.95
N CYS A 152 -4.50 -17.21 29.29
CA CYS A 152 -3.62 -17.47 30.42
C CYS A 152 -2.16 -17.41 29.98
N GLY A 153 -1.36 -16.58 30.64
CA GLY A 153 0.09 -16.51 30.44
C GLY A 153 0.87 -17.52 31.27
N SER A 154 2.09 -17.81 30.84
CA SER A 154 3.05 -18.68 31.55
C SER A 154 3.49 -18.15 32.91
N ASN A 155 3.21 -16.89 33.19
CA ASN A 155 3.40 -16.25 34.48
C ASN A 155 2.19 -16.39 35.42
N GLY A 156 1.18 -17.19 35.06
CA GLY A 156 -0.04 -17.38 35.85
C GLY A 156 -0.99 -16.18 35.82
N ILE A 157 -0.72 -15.16 34.99
CA ILE A 157 -1.57 -13.98 34.86
C ILE A 157 -2.53 -14.17 33.68
N THR A 158 -3.80 -13.86 33.90
CA THR A 158 -4.80 -13.77 32.84
C THR A 158 -4.68 -12.42 32.13
N TYR A 159 -4.52 -12.45 30.82
CA TYR A 159 -4.52 -11.25 29.98
C TYR A 159 -5.88 -11.11 29.30
N PRO A 160 -6.40 -9.88 29.11
CA PRO A 160 -7.72 -9.67 28.49
C PRO A 160 -7.78 -10.08 27.02
N SER A 161 -6.62 -10.12 26.36
CA SER A 161 -6.48 -10.43 24.94
C SER A 161 -5.12 -11.05 24.67
N GLY A 162 -5.02 -11.79 23.57
CA GLY A 162 -3.73 -12.32 23.10
C GLY A 162 -2.71 -11.22 22.75
N CYS A 163 -3.17 -10.02 22.37
CA CYS A 163 -2.29 -8.91 22.06
C CYS A 163 -1.66 -8.29 23.31
N GLN A 164 -2.41 -8.21 24.41
CA GLN A 164 -1.89 -7.72 25.68
C GLN A 164 -0.88 -8.69 26.30
N LEU A 165 -1.11 -10.01 26.17
CA LEU A 165 -0.10 -11.01 26.55
C LEU A 165 1.20 -10.79 25.78
N ARG A 166 1.12 -10.60 24.44
CA ARG A 166 2.31 -10.35 23.61
C ARG A 166 3.04 -9.06 24.00
N ALA A 167 2.31 -7.96 24.22
CA ALA A 167 2.90 -6.71 24.65
C ALA A 167 3.63 -6.87 26.01
N ALA A 168 3.04 -7.62 26.94
CA ALA A 168 3.67 -7.93 28.22
C ALA A 168 4.92 -8.81 28.06
N SER A 169 4.87 -9.82 27.18
CA SER A 169 6.04 -10.66 26.86
C SER A 169 7.21 -9.83 26.34
N LEU A 170 6.97 -8.99 25.33
CA LEU A 170 8.01 -8.16 24.73
C LEU A 170 8.61 -7.18 25.74
N LYS A 171 7.77 -6.64 26.64
CA LYS A 171 8.23 -5.79 27.73
C LYS A 171 9.10 -6.56 28.73
N ALA A 172 8.74 -7.79 29.07
CA ALA A 172 9.56 -8.65 29.92
C ALA A 172 10.92 -8.95 29.26
N GLU A 173 10.91 -9.33 27.98
CA GLU A 173 12.13 -9.59 27.20
C GLU A 173 13.04 -8.36 27.12
N SER A 174 12.47 -7.16 26.93
CA SER A 174 13.24 -5.90 26.92
C SER A 174 13.94 -5.60 28.25
N ARG A 175 13.50 -6.22 29.34
CA ARG A 175 14.10 -6.14 30.67
C ARG A 175 15.05 -7.30 30.98
N GLY A 176 15.26 -8.22 30.04
CA GLY A 176 16.03 -9.44 30.24
C GLY A 176 15.29 -10.53 31.03
N GLU A 177 13.98 -10.41 31.20
CA GLU A 177 13.13 -11.42 31.83
C GLU A 177 12.68 -12.47 30.80
N LYS A 178 12.17 -13.61 31.27
CA LYS A 178 11.67 -14.68 30.41
C LYS A 178 10.40 -14.23 29.67
N ALA A 179 10.34 -14.53 28.37
CA ALA A 179 9.16 -14.31 27.54
C ALA A 179 7.91 -14.99 28.12
N ILE A 180 6.78 -14.29 28.04
CA ILE A 180 5.48 -14.75 28.54
C ILE A 180 4.77 -15.45 27.38
N THR A 181 4.55 -16.75 27.51
CA THR A 181 3.87 -17.56 26.50
C THR A 181 2.43 -17.81 26.89
N GLN A 182 1.56 -18.03 25.91
CA GLN A 182 0.19 -18.45 26.20
C GLN A 182 0.19 -19.93 26.61
N VAL A 183 -0.35 -20.23 27.79
CA VAL A 183 -0.51 -21.61 28.31
C VAL A 183 -1.86 -22.18 27.90
N SER A 184 -2.94 -21.38 28.00
CA SER A 184 -4.29 -21.81 27.67
C SER A 184 -5.09 -20.71 26.98
N LYS A 185 -6.16 -21.11 26.29
CA LYS A 185 -7.23 -20.20 25.86
C LYS A 185 -8.18 -20.00 27.04
N GLY A 186 -8.61 -18.77 27.29
CA GLY A 186 -9.39 -18.44 28.49
C GLY A 186 -8.51 -18.00 29.66
N THR A 187 -9.11 -17.85 30.83
CA THR A 187 -8.43 -17.40 32.04
C THR A 187 -7.50 -18.49 32.60
N CYS A 188 -6.59 -18.11 33.50
CA CYS A 188 -5.84 -19.12 34.26
C CYS A 188 -6.76 -19.82 35.24
N GLU A 189 -6.65 -21.14 35.32
CA GLU A 189 -7.26 -21.94 36.38
C GLU A 189 -6.52 -21.62 37.69
N GLN A 190 -7.26 -21.27 38.74
CA GLN A 190 -6.72 -20.97 40.07
C GLN A 190 -6.45 -22.26 40.85
#